data_AF-A0A437U8T5-F1
#
_entry.id   AF-A0A437U8T5-F1
#
_cell.length_a   1.000
_cell.length_b   1.000
_cell.length_c   1.000
_cell.angle_alpha   90.00
_cell.angle_beta   90.00
_cell.angle_gamma   90.00
#
_symmetry.space_group_name_H-M   'P 1'
#
loop_
_entity.id
_entity.type
_entity.pdbx_description
1 polymer ?
#
loop_
_entity_poly.entity_id
_entity_poly.type
_entity_poly.pdbx_seq_one_letter_code
_entity_poly.pdbx_strand_id
1 'polypeptide(L)'
;MEIDFNEYIKQKIEFYESLKKIEINNEQFSSIINIENEIFKKINLDFEDFILRRKQKERLSAKENNDFKKKLISLYPDFKKISDCNNPAIYWFKIRHFEKSDNKKLLKKFVQARNPKNGWWSKPTKDNENLTEYLYLGKVEKNLFNRFIQHLGLGHKMTSSLKLCQWFNKLDAVDLEFQFLELNKEEVDYLEDIENILWRKLKPLIGAEPRIK
;
A
#
# COMPACT_ATOMS: atom_id res chain seq x y z
N MET A 1 -24.69 28.99 18.00
CA MET A 1 -23.24 29.05 17.77
C MET A 1 -23.03 29.06 16.28
N GLU A 2 -22.71 30.22 15.71
CA GLU A 2 -22.23 30.29 14.32
C GLU A 2 -20.78 29.84 14.31
N ILE A 3 -20.47 28.88 13.46
CA ILE A 3 -19.09 28.45 13.23
C ILE A 3 -18.47 29.46 12.26
N ASP A 4 -17.42 30.15 12.69
CA ASP A 4 -16.62 30.98 11.79
C ASP A 4 -15.77 30.07 10.89
N PHE A 5 -16.28 29.85 9.68
CA PHE A 5 -15.62 29.02 8.69
C PHE A 5 -14.26 29.58 8.24
N ASN A 6 -14.05 30.89 8.28
CA ASN A 6 -12.76 31.48 7.88
C ASN A 6 -11.68 31.17 8.90
N GLU A 7 -12.01 31.30 10.18
CA GLU A 7 -11.11 30.95 11.28
C GLU A 7 -10.80 29.45 11.29
N TYR A 8 -11.80 28.59 11.06
CA TYR A 8 -11.59 27.15 10.92
C TYR A 8 -10.63 26.79 9.77
N ILE A 9 -10.82 27.39 8.59
CA ILE A 9 -9.95 27.16 7.43
C ILE A 9 -8.52 27.62 7.72
N LYS A 10 -8.35 28.78 8.35
CA LYS A 10 -7.03 29.31 8.71
C LYS A 10 -6.29 28.38 9.68
N GLN A 11 -6.97 27.90 10.72
CA GLN A 11 -6.41 26.94 11.67
C GLN A 11 -5.99 25.64 10.99
N LYS A 12 -6.78 25.14 10.03
CA LYS A 12 -6.42 23.96 9.24
C LYS A 12 -5.19 24.20 8.36
N ILE A 13 -5.09 25.34 7.69
CA ILE A 13 -3.91 25.69 6.88
C ILE A 13 -2.66 25.77 7.75
N GLU A 14 -2.72 26.49 8.88
CA GLU A 14 -1.59 26.63 9.80
C GLU A 14 -1.16 25.28 10.37
N PHE A 15 -2.12 24.42 10.73
CA PHE A 15 -1.87 23.04 11.10
C PHE A 15 -1.11 22.30 10.00
N TYR A 16 -1.61 22.27 8.76
CA TYR A 16 -0.92 21.58 7.66
C TYR A 16 0.47 22.16 7.33
N GLU A 17 0.67 23.48 7.42
CA GLU A 17 1.99 24.09 7.24
C GLU A 17 2.96 23.72 8.38
N SER A 18 2.47 23.63 9.62
CA SER A 18 3.27 23.15 10.75
C SER A 18 3.70 21.69 10.57
N LEU A 19 2.83 20.86 9.99
CA LEU A 19 3.08 19.44 9.76
C LEU A 19 4.19 19.21 8.71
N LYS A 20 4.37 20.12 7.75
CA LYS A 20 5.49 20.05 6.79
C LYS A 20 6.86 20.14 7.47
N LYS A 21 6.92 20.72 8.67
CA LYS A 21 8.13 20.86 9.48
C LYS A 21 8.38 19.66 10.38
N ILE A 22 7.44 18.71 10.47
CA ILE A 22 7.62 17.51 11.27
C ILE A 22 8.68 16.63 10.59
N GLU A 23 9.80 16.48 11.28
CA GLU A 23 10.76 15.45 10.98
C GLU A 23 10.19 14.11 11.43
N ILE A 24 10.15 13.18 10.48
CA ILE A 24 9.67 11.83 10.72
C ILE A 24 10.84 11.09 11.35
N ASN A 25 10.78 10.82 12.64
CA ASN A 25 11.78 10.00 13.31
C ASN A 25 11.65 8.55 12.81
N ASN A 26 12.72 8.02 12.21
CA ASN A 26 12.77 6.66 11.68
C ASN A 26 12.59 5.58 12.76
N GLU A 27 12.75 5.92 14.05
CA GLU A 27 12.56 5.00 15.18
C GLU A 27 11.12 4.47 15.32
N GLN A 28 10.13 5.20 14.80
CA GLN A 28 8.72 4.78 14.86
C GLN A 28 8.35 3.81 13.72
N PHE A 29 9.25 3.56 12.77
CA PHE A 29 8.98 2.71 11.63
C PHE A 29 9.28 1.25 11.93
N SER A 30 8.44 0.37 11.36
CA SER A 30 8.74 -1.04 11.31
C SER A 30 10.10 -1.28 10.66
N SER A 31 10.78 -2.36 11.06
CA SER A 31 11.92 -2.88 10.30
C SER A 31 11.55 -3.08 8.82
N ILE A 32 12.48 -2.82 7.92
CA ILE A 32 12.30 -3.01 6.48
C ILE A 32 12.01 -4.48 6.18
N ILE A 33 10.97 -4.72 5.36
CA ILE A 33 10.65 -6.04 4.81
C ILE A 33 10.98 -6.01 3.32
N ASN A 34 12.01 -6.76 2.93
CA ASN A 34 12.43 -6.86 1.54
C ASN A 34 11.50 -7.80 0.78
N ILE A 35 11.07 -7.38 -0.41
CA ILE A 35 10.21 -8.16 -1.30
C ILE A 35 10.86 -8.20 -2.68
N GLU A 36 11.65 -9.23 -2.89
CA GLU A 36 12.27 -9.51 -4.19
C GLU A 36 11.19 -9.76 -5.26
N ASN A 37 11.46 -9.34 -6.49
CA ASN A 37 10.53 -9.51 -7.61
C ASN A 37 10.10 -10.98 -7.81
N GLU A 38 11.04 -11.90 -7.62
CA GLU A 38 10.83 -13.34 -7.76
C GLU A 38 9.77 -13.89 -6.78
N ILE A 39 9.56 -13.25 -5.63
CA ILE A 39 8.50 -13.62 -4.69
C ILE A 39 7.13 -13.54 -5.35
N PHE A 40 6.87 -12.54 -6.20
CA PHE A 40 5.58 -12.43 -6.89
C PHE A 40 5.35 -13.57 -7.89
N LYS A 41 6.42 -14.09 -8.52
CA LYS A 41 6.32 -15.26 -9.40
C LYS A 41 6.05 -16.53 -8.57
N LYS A 42 6.82 -16.73 -7.50
CA LYS A 42 6.65 -17.87 -6.58
C LYS A 42 5.26 -17.91 -5.97
N ILE A 43 4.74 -16.78 -5.47
CA ILE A 43 3.37 -16.67 -4.94
C ILE A 43 2.32 -17.12 -5.97
N ASN A 44 2.46 -16.73 -7.25
CA ASN A 44 1.51 -17.17 -8.28
C ASN A 44 1.52 -18.68 -8.49
N LEU A 45 2.67 -19.33 -8.31
CA LEU A 45 2.82 -20.79 -8.41
C LEU A 45 2.32 -21.48 -7.13
N ASP A 46 2.77 -21.05 -5.95
CA ASP A 46 2.45 -21.63 -4.64
C ASP A 46 0.95 -21.61 -4.31
N PHE A 47 0.22 -20.67 -4.92
CA PHE A 47 -1.19 -20.38 -4.68
C PHE A 47 -2.02 -20.31 -5.97
N GLU A 48 -1.61 -20.99 -7.04
CA GLU A 48 -2.29 -20.97 -8.34
C GLU A 48 -3.78 -21.32 -8.21
N ASP A 49 -4.11 -22.43 -7.54
CA ASP A 49 -5.49 -22.87 -7.29
C ASP A 49 -6.32 -21.79 -6.58
N PHE A 50 -5.80 -21.23 -5.49
CA PHE A 50 -6.45 -20.18 -4.73
C PHE A 50 -6.75 -18.95 -5.60
N ILE A 51 -5.79 -18.55 -6.44
CA ILE A 51 -5.93 -17.42 -7.36
C ILE A 51 -6.97 -17.71 -8.45
N LEU A 52 -6.99 -18.92 -8.99
CA LEU A 52 -7.93 -19.34 -10.04
C LEU A 52 -9.38 -19.34 -9.52
N ARG A 53 -9.62 -19.98 -8.37
CA ARG A 53 -10.93 -20.03 -7.70
C ARG A 53 -11.47 -18.62 -7.41
N ARG A 54 -10.60 -17.72 -6.94
CA ARG A 54 -10.95 -16.30 -6.72
C ARG A 54 -11.34 -15.58 -8.01
N LYS A 55 -10.65 -15.82 -9.13
CA LYS A 55 -11.00 -15.27 -10.44
C LYS A 55 -12.40 -15.75 -10.90
N GLN A 56 -12.71 -17.01 -10.63
CA GLN A 56 -14.01 -17.64 -10.92
C GLN A 56 -15.14 -17.21 -9.95
N LYS A 57 -14.85 -16.30 -9.01
CA LYS A 57 -15.78 -15.79 -7.99
C LYS A 57 -16.27 -16.86 -7.01
N GLU A 58 -15.50 -17.92 -6.84
CA GLU A 58 -15.81 -18.93 -5.83
C GLU A 58 -15.69 -18.33 -4.42
N ARG A 59 -16.63 -18.71 -3.55
CA ARG A 59 -16.63 -18.30 -2.15
C ARG A 59 -15.69 -19.21 -1.36
N LEU A 60 -14.60 -18.64 -0.85
CA LEU A 60 -13.73 -19.32 0.09
C LEU A 60 -14.27 -19.16 1.52
N SER A 61 -14.26 -20.25 2.28
CA SER A 61 -14.62 -20.25 3.70
C SER A 61 -13.63 -19.44 4.54
N ALA A 62 -14.04 -19.08 5.78
CA ALA A 62 -13.14 -18.43 6.72
C ALA A 62 -11.93 -19.31 7.08
N LYS A 63 -12.14 -20.64 7.19
CA LYS A 63 -11.08 -21.61 7.45
C LYS A 63 -10.04 -21.64 6.32
N GLU A 64 -10.48 -21.80 5.07
CA GLU A 64 -9.58 -21.80 3.90
C GLU A 64 -8.77 -20.49 3.81
N ASN A 65 -9.39 -19.34 4.09
CA ASN A 65 -8.68 -18.06 4.10
C ASN A 65 -7.63 -17.98 5.20
N ASN A 66 -7.89 -18.56 6.37
CA ASN A 66 -6.92 -18.60 7.46
C ASN A 66 -5.78 -19.57 7.18
N ASP A 67 -6.08 -20.72 6.58
CA ASP A 67 -5.06 -21.71 6.19
C ASP A 67 -4.15 -21.15 5.09
N PHE A 68 -4.72 -20.43 4.12
CA PHE A 68 -3.97 -19.66 3.11
C PHE A 68 -3.00 -18.66 3.76
N LYS A 69 -3.47 -17.84 4.71
CA LYS A 69 -2.63 -16.85 5.40
C LYS A 69 -1.49 -17.50 6.18
N LYS A 70 -1.76 -18.61 6.88
CA LYS A 70 -0.74 -19.36 7.61
C LYS A 70 0.31 -19.94 6.67
N LYS A 71 -0.12 -20.54 5.54
CA LYS A 71 0.80 -21.05 4.51
C LYS A 71 1.65 -19.92 3.92
N LEU A 72 1.06 -18.76 3.63
CA LEU A 72 1.77 -17.58 3.12
C LEU A 72 2.87 -17.13 4.10
N ILE A 73 2.56 -17.02 5.39
CA ILE A 73 3.56 -16.67 6.41
C ILE A 73 4.63 -17.76 6.53
N SER A 74 4.26 -19.04 6.46
CA SER A 74 5.23 -20.14 6.54
C SER A 74 6.23 -20.15 5.38
N LEU A 75 5.80 -19.77 4.17
CA LEU A 75 6.66 -19.68 3.00
C LEU A 75 7.48 -18.38 2.98
N TYR A 76 6.94 -17.31 3.56
CA TYR A 76 7.55 -15.98 3.59
C TYR A 76 7.55 -15.42 5.03
N PRO A 77 8.46 -15.91 5.91
CA PRO A 77 8.42 -15.61 7.34
C PRO A 77 8.47 -14.12 7.70
N ASP A 78 9.13 -13.30 6.88
CA ASP A 78 9.20 -11.85 7.11
C ASP A 78 7.81 -11.17 7.08
N PHE A 79 6.82 -11.77 6.41
CA PHE A 79 5.45 -11.27 6.41
C PHE A 79 4.75 -11.45 7.77
N LYS A 80 5.30 -12.26 8.67
CA LYS A 80 4.81 -12.39 10.05
C LYS A 80 4.77 -11.04 10.76
N LYS A 81 5.76 -10.18 10.54
CA LYS A 81 5.80 -8.83 11.12
C LYS A 81 4.59 -7.98 10.71
N ILE A 82 4.16 -8.10 9.46
CA ILE A 82 2.95 -7.43 8.94
C ILE A 82 1.69 -8.03 9.56
N SER A 83 1.69 -9.36 9.77
CA SER A 83 0.59 -10.09 10.43
C SER A 83 0.43 -9.78 11.91
N ASP A 84 1.49 -9.36 12.58
CA ASP A 84 1.46 -9.05 14.01
C ASP A 84 0.94 -7.63 14.29
N CYS A 85 0.98 -6.73 13.30
CA CYS A 85 0.42 -5.39 13.37
C CYS A 85 -1.11 -5.43 13.40
N ASN A 86 -1.68 -5.22 14.58
CA ASN A 86 -3.12 -5.20 14.81
C ASN A 86 -3.70 -3.80 15.00
N ASN A 87 -2.86 -2.80 15.25
CA ASN A 87 -3.28 -1.41 15.41
C ASN A 87 -3.43 -0.69 14.05
N PRO A 88 -3.99 0.54 14.04
CA PRO A 88 -3.97 1.39 12.86
C PRO A 88 -2.55 1.60 12.34
N ALA A 89 -2.39 1.69 11.03
CA ALA A 89 -1.07 1.87 10.43
C ALA A 89 -1.10 2.66 9.13
N ILE A 90 -0.03 3.42 8.89
CA ILE A 90 0.33 3.93 7.57
C ILE A 90 1.42 3.03 7.00
N TYR A 91 1.31 2.64 5.74
CA TYR A 91 2.29 1.77 5.09
C TYR A 91 2.63 2.25 3.69
N TRP A 92 3.80 1.84 3.21
CA TRP A 92 4.23 2.13 1.85
C TRP A 92 5.01 0.98 1.23
N PHE A 93 4.98 0.96 -0.10
CA PHE A 93 5.90 0.17 -0.92
C PHE A 93 6.94 1.13 -1.50
N LYS A 94 8.21 0.92 -1.14
CA LYS A 94 9.36 1.65 -1.70
C LYS A 94 10.04 0.79 -2.76
N ILE A 95 10.50 1.40 -3.83
CA ILE A 95 11.21 0.79 -4.95
C ILE A 95 12.69 0.68 -4.57
N ARG A 96 13.23 -0.53 -4.65
CA ARG A 96 14.67 -0.76 -4.50
C ARG A 96 15.36 -0.69 -5.85
N HIS A 97 16.68 -0.46 -5.82
CA HIS A 97 17.49 -0.26 -7.02
C HIS A 97 16.90 0.83 -7.90
N PHE A 98 16.49 1.92 -7.27
CA PHE A 98 15.76 3.01 -7.90
C PHE A 98 16.51 3.59 -9.10
N GLU A 99 17.85 3.64 -9.01
CA GLU A 99 18.77 4.03 -10.06
C GLU A 99 18.69 3.15 -11.33
N LYS A 100 18.18 1.92 -11.19
CA LYS A 100 17.92 0.98 -12.29
C LYS A 100 16.45 0.92 -12.69
N SER A 101 15.58 1.62 -11.95
CA SER A 101 14.15 1.65 -12.19
C SER A 101 13.78 2.87 -13.03
N ASP A 102 12.72 2.75 -13.83
CA ASP A 102 12.14 3.87 -14.57
C ASP A 102 10.68 4.03 -14.14
N ASN A 103 10.38 5.13 -13.43
CA ASN A 103 9.03 5.46 -12.96
C ASN A 103 8.00 5.44 -14.10
N LYS A 104 8.35 5.91 -15.31
CA LYS A 104 7.46 5.91 -16.48
C LYS A 104 7.21 4.49 -16.97
N LYS A 105 8.25 3.64 -17.01
CA LYS A 105 8.12 2.22 -17.36
C LYS A 105 7.24 1.47 -16.35
N LEU A 106 7.45 1.69 -15.05
CA LEU A 106 6.64 1.13 -13.97
C LEU A 106 5.16 1.52 -14.13
N LEU A 107 4.90 2.82 -14.28
CA LEU A 107 3.55 3.34 -14.43
C LEU A 107 2.87 2.81 -15.70
N LYS A 108 3.60 2.76 -16.81
CA LYS A 108 3.11 2.18 -18.08
C LYS A 108 2.70 0.71 -17.89
N LYS A 109 3.52 -0.09 -17.21
CA LYS A 109 3.20 -1.51 -16.93
C LYS A 109 1.98 -1.66 -16.02
N PHE A 110 1.88 -0.84 -14.99
CA PHE A 110 0.69 -0.79 -14.13
C PHE A 110 -0.57 -0.46 -14.93
N VAL A 111 -0.54 0.60 -15.75
CA VAL A 111 -1.69 1.03 -16.57
C VAL A 111 -2.07 -0.01 -17.61
N GLN A 112 -1.10 -0.68 -18.25
CA GLN A 112 -1.36 -1.76 -19.22
C GLN A 112 -2.02 -2.98 -18.58
N ALA A 113 -1.60 -3.37 -17.38
CA ALA A 113 -2.18 -4.50 -16.67
C ALA A 113 -3.53 -4.16 -16.03
N ARG A 114 -3.71 -2.89 -15.63
CA ARG A 114 -4.96 -2.39 -15.07
C ARG A 114 -6.05 -2.39 -16.13
N ASN A 115 -7.02 -3.29 -16.00
CA ASN A 115 -8.26 -3.22 -16.76
C ASN A 115 -9.34 -2.54 -15.90
N PRO A 116 -9.81 -1.31 -16.23
CA PRO A 116 -10.81 -0.59 -15.44
C PRO A 116 -12.15 -1.33 -15.29
N LYS A 117 -12.44 -2.27 -16.20
CA LYS A 117 -13.65 -3.10 -16.15
C LYS A 117 -13.51 -4.31 -15.20
N ASN A 118 -12.27 -4.67 -14.84
CA ASN A 118 -11.96 -5.88 -14.07
C ASN A 118 -11.33 -5.55 -12.72
N GLY A 119 -12.18 -5.46 -11.70
CA GLY A 119 -11.76 -5.28 -10.32
C GLY A 119 -11.40 -3.83 -9.99
N TRP A 120 -11.15 -3.60 -8.70
CA TRP A 120 -10.83 -2.28 -8.19
C TRP A 120 -9.32 -2.15 -8.07
N TRP A 121 -8.78 -1.21 -8.83
CA TRP A 121 -7.36 -0.91 -8.89
C TRP A 121 -7.09 0.49 -8.38
N SER A 122 -5.92 0.68 -7.79
CA SER A 122 -5.42 2.02 -7.50
C SER A 122 -5.30 2.86 -8.78
N LYS A 123 -5.28 4.18 -8.62
CA LYS A 123 -5.13 5.11 -9.74
C LYS A 123 -3.65 5.46 -9.94
N PRO A 124 -3.16 5.61 -11.17
CA PRO A 124 -1.89 6.26 -11.38
C PRO A 124 -1.98 7.70 -10.84
N THR A 125 -0.89 8.19 -10.26
CA THR A 125 -0.77 9.60 -9.88
C THR A 125 -0.84 10.46 -11.15
N LYS A 126 -1.34 11.69 -11.06
CA LYS A 126 -1.45 12.59 -12.23
C LYS A 126 -0.10 13.18 -12.66
N ASP A 127 0.81 13.27 -11.69
CA ASP A 127 2.14 13.83 -11.86
C ASP A 127 3.11 12.72 -12.26
N ASN A 128 3.27 12.54 -13.56
CA ASN A 128 4.10 11.49 -14.16
C ASN A 128 5.56 11.93 -14.34
N GLU A 129 5.89 13.16 -13.95
CA GLU A 129 7.19 13.78 -14.18
C GLU A 129 8.06 13.75 -12.93
N ASN A 130 7.47 13.73 -11.74
CA ASN A 130 8.21 13.63 -10.50
C ASN A 130 8.85 12.24 -10.31
N LEU A 131 10.19 12.24 -10.27
CA LEU A 131 11.00 11.09 -9.92
C LEU A 131 10.75 10.75 -8.43
N THR A 132 10.34 9.51 -8.15
CA THR A 132 10.04 9.07 -6.77
C THR A 132 10.40 7.60 -6.56
N GLU A 133 11.03 7.30 -5.44
CA GLU A 133 11.30 5.93 -5.01
C GLU A 133 10.07 5.25 -4.38
N TYR A 134 8.94 5.93 -4.23
CA TYR A 134 7.75 5.37 -3.57
C TYR A 134 6.74 4.90 -4.61
N LEU A 135 6.42 3.60 -4.58
CA LEU A 135 5.41 3.03 -5.48
C LEU A 135 3.99 3.39 -5.03
N TYR A 136 3.73 3.27 -3.73
CA TYR A 136 2.40 3.41 -3.15
C TYR A 136 2.49 3.74 -1.67
N LEU A 137 1.56 4.56 -1.18
CA LEU A 137 1.32 4.79 0.24
C LEU A 137 -0.18 4.62 0.52
N GLY A 138 -0.51 4.05 1.67
CA GLY A 138 -1.89 4.04 2.15
C GLY A 138 -2.00 3.81 3.64
N LYS A 139 -3.22 4.00 4.15
CA LYS A 139 -3.57 3.71 5.55
C LYS A 139 -4.42 2.46 5.72
N VAL A 140 -4.51 1.99 6.96
CA VAL A 140 -5.47 0.98 7.41
C VAL A 140 -5.79 1.21 8.88
N GLU A 141 -7.06 1.12 9.25
CA GLU A 141 -7.49 1.24 10.66
C GLU A 141 -7.32 -0.09 11.42
N LYS A 142 -7.39 -1.22 10.71
CA LYS A 142 -7.26 -2.56 11.28
C LYS A 142 -6.83 -3.61 10.25
N ASN A 143 -6.10 -4.62 10.71
CA ASN A 143 -5.66 -5.77 9.92
C ASN A 143 -4.74 -5.40 8.74
N LEU A 144 -3.56 -4.85 9.04
CA LEU A 144 -2.57 -4.48 8.02
C LEU A 144 -2.24 -5.63 7.07
N PHE A 145 -2.14 -6.86 7.58
CA PHE A 145 -1.86 -8.02 6.75
C PHE A 145 -2.93 -8.33 5.71
N ASN A 146 -4.22 -8.15 6.03
CA ASN A 146 -5.27 -8.28 5.02
C ASN A 146 -5.11 -7.24 3.92
N ARG A 147 -4.73 -6.01 4.28
CA ARG A 147 -4.48 -4.93 3.32
C ARG A 147 -3.26 -5.22 2.45
N PHE A 148 -2.17 -5.69 3.05
CA PHE A 148 -0.98 -6.15 2.34
C PHE A 148 -1.30 -7.25 1.32
N ILE A 149 -2.01 -8.31 1.71
CA ILE A 149 -2.45 -9.41 0.82
C ILE A 149 -3.33 -8.89 -0.33
N GLN A 150 -4.18 -7.88 -0.08
CA GLN A 150 -4.95 -7.23 -1.16
C GLN A 150 -4.02 -6.52 -2.17
N HIS A 151 -2.98 -5.85 -1.70
CA HIS A 151 -1.96 -5.22 -2.54
C HIS A 151 -1.13 -6.22 -3.34
N LEU A 152 -0.80 -7.38 -2.78
CA LEU A 152 -0.23 -8.51 -3.54
C LEU A 152 -1.17 -8.97 -4.67
N GLY A 153 -2.48 -8.81 -4.49
CA GLY A 153 -3.51 -9.21 -5.46
C GLY A 153 -4.24 -10.50 -5.11
N LEU A 154 -4.06 -10.97 -3.87
CA LEU A 154 -4.62 -12.22 -3.33
C LEU A 154 -5.89 -11.96 -2.49
N GLY A 155 -6.23 -10.68 -2.27
CA GLY A 155 -7.47 -10.28 -1.61
C GLY A 155 -8.70 -10.28 -2.53
N HIS A 156 -9.82 -9.76 -2.02
CA HIS A 156 -11.05 -9.66 -2.82
C HIS A 156 -10.85 -8.74 -4.05
N LYS A 157 -11.42 -9.12 -5.20
CA LYS A 157 -11.27 -8.37 -6.46
C LYS A 157 -11.91 -6.98 -6.43
N MET A 158 -12.89 -6.77 -5.54
CA MET A 158 -13.58 -5.48 -5.38
C MET A 158 -12.82 -4.49 -4.49
N THR A 159 -11.61 -4.85 -4.03
CA THR A 159 -10.82 -3.96 -3.20
C THR A 159 -9.79 -3.21 -4.02
N SER A 160 -9.89 -1.88 -4.01
CA SER A 160 -8.91 -0.97 -4.63
C SER A 160 -7.52 -1.23 -4.03
N SER A 161 -6.59 -1.66 -4.88
CA SER A 161 -5.24 -2.09 -4.49
C SER A 161 -4.30 -2.15 -5.70
N LEU A 162 -3.03 -2.49 -5.47
CA LEU A 162 -1.99 -2.54 -6.49
C LEU A 162 -2.01 -3.81 -7.36
N LYS A 163 -2.50 -4.94 -6.81
CA LYS A 163 -2.50 -6.26 -7.45
C LYS A 163 -1.13 -6.68 -8.01
N LEU A 164 -0.07 -6.53 -7.22
CA LEU A 164 1.33 -6.67 -7.63
C LEU A 164 1.63 -7.98 -8.37
N CYS A 165 1.10 -9.12 -7.91
CA CYS A 165 1.31 -10.42 -8.56
C CYS A 165 0.81 -10.50 -10.01
N GLN A 166 -0.03 -9.56 -10.46
CA GLN A 166 -0.59 -9.55 -11.81
C GLN A 166 0.29 -8.82 -12.84
N TRP A 167 1.20 -7.95 -12.39
CA TRP A 167 1.95 -7.06 -13.29
C TRP A 167 3.39 -6.80 -12.88
N PHE A 168 3.69 -6.76 -11.57
CA PHE A 168 5.01 -6.39 -11.08
C PHE A 168 6.06 -7.48 -11.35
N ASN A 169 5.63 -8.74 -11.38
CA ASN A 169 6.47 -9.90 -11.71
C ASN A 169 6.99 -9.95 -13.16
N LYS A 170 6.58 -8.99 -14.01
CA LYS A 170 7.01 -8.83 -15.41
C LYS A 170 8.08 -7.75 -15.56
N LEU A 171 8.58 -7.22 -14.46
CA LEU A 171 9.61 -6.20 -14.40
C LEU A 171 10.93 -6.87 -14.01
N ASP A 172 11.94 -6.68 -14.83
CA ASP A 172 13.29 -7.15 -14.53
C ASP A 172 14.00 -6.13 -13.62
N ALA A 173 14.76 -6.63 -12.65
CA ALA A 173 15.67 -5.86 -11.80
C ALA A 173 15.04 -4.75 -10.93
N VAL A 174 13.77 -4.90 -10.55
CA VAL A 174 13.11 -4.00 -9.59
C VAL A 174 12.47 -4.80 -8.47
N ASP A 175 12.94 -4.54 -7.25
CA ASP A 175 12.42 -5.11 -6.01
C ASP A 175 11.67 -4.05 -5.21
N LEU A 176 10.92 -4.49 -4.19
CA LEU A 176 10.22 -3.60 -3.27
C LEU A 176 10.71 -3.76 -1.84
N GLU A 177 10.55 -2.69 -1.07
CA GLU A 177 10.56 -2.69 0.38
C GLU A 177 9.15 -2.38 0.86
N PHE A 178 8.72 -3.08 1.91
CA PHE A 178 7.52 -2.75 2.65
C PHE A 178 7.89 -2.27 4.04
N GLN A 179 7.31 -1.14 4.43
CA GLN A 179 7.44 -0.58 5.77
C GLN A 179 6.09 0.00 6.19
N PHE A 180 5.91 0.11 7.51
CA PHE A 180 4.74 0.72 8.10
C PHE A 180 5.09 1.48 9.39
N LEU A 181 4.29 2.49 9.67
CA LEU A 181 4.19 3.20 10.94
C LEU A 181 2.95 2.67 11.64
N GLU A 182 3.13 1.96 12.75
CA GLU A 182 2.04 1.52 13.63
C GLU A 182 1.68 2.67 14.57
N LEU A 183 0.39 2.99 14.64
CA LEU A 183 -0.16 4.00 15.53
C LEU A 183 -0.90 3.32 16.68
N ASN A 184 -0.89 3.92 17.86
CA ASN A 184 -1.76 3.46 18.94
C ASN A 184 -3.23 3.71 18.59
N LYS A 185 -4.15 3.02 19.25
CA LYS A 185 -5.58 3.13 18.94
C LYS A 185 -6.13 4.52 19.26
N GLU A 186 -5.55 5.18 20.25
CA GLU A 186 -5.84 6.53 20.68
C GLU A 186 -5.42 7.58 19.63
N GLU A 187 -4.54 7.20 18.70
CA GLU A 187 -4.00 8.07 17.66
C GLU A 187 -4.69 7.88 16.31
N VAL A 188 -5.75 7.05 16.26
CA VAL A 188 -6.47 6.73 15.02
C VAL A 188 -7.08 7.98 14.35
N ASP A 189 -7.45 8.98 15.14
CA ASP A 189 -8.01 10.23 14.63
C ASP A 189 -7.00 11.02 13.77
N TYR A 190 -5.70 10.83 14.01
CA TYR A 190 -4.63 11.46 13.23
C TYR A 190 -4.24 10.65 11.98
N LEU A 191 -4.76 9.43 11.81
CA LEU A 191 -4.36 8.52 10.72
C LEU A 191 -4.52 9.15 9.33
N GLU A 192 -5.61 9.89 9.09
CA GLU A 192 -5.83 10.56 7.80
C GLU A 192 -4.90 11.75 7.58
N ASP A 193 -4.60 12.52 8.63
CA ASP A 193 -3.68 13.65 8.54
C ASP A 193 -2.26 13.16 8.30
N ILE A 194 -1.82 12.10 8.99
CA ILE A 194 -0.52 11.47 8.80
C ILE A 194 -0.41 10.88 7.38
N GLU A 195 -1.44 10.18 6.89
CA GLU A 195 -1.48 9.71 5.49
C GLU A 195 -1.31 10.87 4.51
N ASN A 196 -2.03 11.97 4.72
CA ASN A 196 -1.99 13.17 3.88
C ASN A 196 -0.60 13.81 3.84
N ILE A 197 0.07 13.93 4.99
CA ILE A 197 1.42 14.50 5.11
C ILE A 197 2.41 13.60 4.37
N LEU A 198 2.40 12.29 4.69
CA LEU A 198 3.32 11.34 4.11
C LEU A 198 3.11 11.21 2.60
N TRP A 199 1.88 11.19 2.13
CA TRP A 199 1.60 11.13 0.70
C TRP A 199 2.23 12.32 -0.05
N ARG A 200 2.10 13.54 0.48
CA ARG A 200 2.68 14.76 -0.14
C ARG A 200 4.20 14.81 -0.05
N LYS A 201 4.79 14.25 1.01
CA LYS A 201 6.24 14.17 1.19
C LYS A 201 6.85 13.12 0.26
N LEU A 202 6.27 11.93 0.22
CA LEU A 202 6.80 10.77 -0.50
C LEU A 202 6.41 10.75 -1.98
N LYS A 203 5.32 11.44 -2.35
CA LYS A 203 4.79 11.59 -3.72
C LYS A 203 4.74 10.25 -4.46
N PRO A 204 3.98 9.24 -4.01
CA PRO A 204 4.02 7.91 -4.59
C PRO A 204 3.52 7.88 -6.04
N LEU A 205 4.04 6.96 -6.85
CA LEU A 205 3.66 6.78 -8.26
C LEU A 205 2.20 6.37 -8.48
N ILE A 206 1.67 5.58 -7.55
CA ILE A 206 0.34 5.00 -7.62
C ILE A 206 -0.39 5.33 -6.32
N GLY A 207 -1.66 5.70 -6.45
CA GLY A 207 -2.49 6.22 -5.37
C GLY A 207 -3.03 7.58 -5.77
N ALA A 208 -4.29 7.85 -5.42
CA ALA A 208 -4.79 9.21 -5.54
C ALA A 208 -4.26 10.04 -4.36
N GLU A 209 -3.96 11.31 -4.61
CA GLU A 209 -3.73 12.26 -3.52
C GLU A 209 -4.94 12.21 -2.57
N PRO A 210 -4.72 11.98 -1.26
CA PRO A 210 -5.81 12.01 -0.30
C PRO A 210 -6.41 13.42 -0.25
N ARG A 211 -7.73 13.49 -0.15
CA ARG A 211 -8.43 14.77 -0.06
C ARG A 211 -8.18 15.36 1.32
N ILE A 212 -7.87 16.64 1.36
CA ILE A 212 -7.94 17.43 2.60
C ILE A 212 -9.44 17.62 2.88
N LYS A 213 -9.88 17.19 4.06
CA LYS A 213 -11.27 17.38 4.53
C LYS A 213 -11.41 18.70 5.26
#